data_AF-A0A8S4CVZ4-F1
#
_entry.id   AF-A0A8S4CVZ4-F1
#
_cell.length_a   1.000
_cell.length_b   1.000
_cell.length_c   1.000
_cell.angle_alpha   90.00
_cell.angle_beta   90.00
_cell.angle_gamma   90.00
#
_symmetry.space_group_name_H-M   'P 1'
#
loop_
_entity.id
_entity.type
_entity.pdbx_description
1 polymer ?
#
loop_
_entity_poly.entity_id
_entity_poly.type
_entity_poly.pdbx_seq_one_letter_code
_entity_poly.pdbx_strand_id
1 'polypeptide(L)'
;MMEAKLQKQIVDYFCDFEEFYRAATKNLLQCRAIADSINSNISTCREIAEADISRTPLEEYEDIQSKLLSKLHDRISDRVVTIQQHSLQLSTLFEELYTKKKDLILKCKDIDFSANTPLLKR
;
A
#
# COMPACT_ATOMS: atom_id res chain seq x y z
N MET A 1 34.32 4.51 28.63
CA MET A 1 32.90 4.93 28.74
C MET A 1 32.35 5.55 27.46
N MET A 2 33.07 6.48 26.81
CA MET A 2 32.60 7.16 25.59
C MET A 2 32.48 6.24 24.36
N GLU A 3 33.44 5.33 24.16
CA GLU A 3 33.39 4.34 23.07
C GLU A 3 32.25 3.32 23.22
N ALA A 4 32.02 2.79 24.43
CA ALA A 4 30.92 1.87 24.70
C ALA A 4 29.54 2.53 24.46
N LYS A 5 29.42 3.83 24.77
CA LYS A 5 28.21 4.62 24.48
C LYS A 5 28.00 4.74 22.96
N LEU A 6 29.04 5.07 22.22
CA LEU A 6 28.98 5.18 20.76
C LEU A 6 28.69 3.84 20.07
N GLN A 7 29.33 2.75 20.51
CA GLN A 7 29.04 1.40 20.03
C GLN A 7 27.57 1.03 20.25
N LYS A 8 27.03 1.32 21.44
CA LYS A 8 25.62 1.11 21.72
C LYS A 8 24.73 1.92 20.77
N GLN A 9 25.02 3.19 20.54
CA GLN A 9 24.26 4.03 19.62
C GLN A 9 24.28 3.51 18.17
N ILE A 10 25.41 2.97 17.72
CA ILE A 10 25.54 2.34 16.39
C ILE A 10 24.71 1.05 16.32
N VAL A 11 24.75 0.21 17.36
CA VAL A 11 23.94 -1.02 17.42
C VAL A 11 22.46 -0.67 17.42
N ASP A 12 22.03 0.25 18.28
CA ASP A 12 20.65 0.71 18.37
C ASP A 12 20.16 1.27 17.01
N TYR A 13 21.00 2.04 16.30
CA TYR A 13 20.72 2.51 14.94
C TYR A 13 20.43 1.38 13.95
N PHE A 14 21.29 0.37 13.88
CA PHE A 14 21.11 -0.72 12.93
C PHE A 14 19.88 -1.57 13.27
N CYS A 15 19.58 -1.74 14.56
CA CYS A 15 18.34 -2.39 15.00
C CYS A 15 17.10 -1.62 14.58
N ASP A 16 17.06 -0.30 14.82
CA ASP A 16 15.93 0.55 14.42
C ASP A 16 15.79 0.62 12.88
N PHE A 17 16.90 0.70 12.16
CA PHE A 17 16.92 0.69 10.70
C PHE A 17 16.39 -0.65 10.14
N GLU A 18 16.79 -1.78 10.72
CA GLU A 18 16.28 -3.09 10.33
C GLU A 18 14.77 -3.20 10.57
N GLU A 19 14.27 -2.71 11.70
CA GLU A 19 12.84 -2.70 12.00
C GLU A 19 12.06 -1.85 10.99
N PHE A 20 12.57 -0.66 10.66
CA PHE A 20 12.01 0.19 9.62
C PHE A 20 12.01 -0.51 8.26
N TYR A 21 13.13 -1.12 7.86
CA TYR A 21 13.27 -1.82 6.59
C TYR A 21 12.28 -2.98 6.45
N ARG A 22 12.11 -3.78 7.50
CA ARG A 22 11.12 -4.88 7.52
C ARG A 22 9.69 -4.36 7.38
N ALA A 23 9.34 -3.29 8.07
CA ALA A 23 8.03 -2.66 7.97
C ALA A 23 7.80 -2.07 6.57
N ALA A 24 8.78 -1.35 6.01
CA ALA A 24 8.75 -0.81 4.66
C ALA A 24 8.51 -1.90 3.61
N THR A 25 9.26 -2.99 3.69
CA THR A 25 9.13 -4.12 2.76
C THR A 25 7.74 -4.76 2.84
N LYS A 26 7.23 -4.99 4.05
CA LYS A 26 5.89 -5.53 4.26
C LYS A 26 4.80 -4.62 3.68
N ASN A 27 4.84 -3.33 3.99
CA ASN A 27 3.83 -2.39 3.53
C ASN A 27 3.89 -2.22 2.00
N LEU A 28 5.09 -2.20 1.39
CA LEU A 28 5.23 -2.17 -0.07
C LEU A 28 4.63 -3.39 -0.75
N LEU A 29 4.81 -4.59 -0.19
CA LEU A 29 4.17 -5.82 -0.70
C LEU A 29 2.65 -5.73 -0.63
N GLN A 30 2.11 -5.19 0.47
CA GLN A 30 0.68 -4.96 0.62
C GLN A 30 0.16 -3.93 -0.37
N CYS A 31 0.87 -2.80 -0.56
CA CYS A 31 0.53 -1.79 -1.56
C CYS A 31 0.48 -2.38 -2.97
N ARG A 32 1.44 -3.26 -3.32
CA ARG A 32 1.44 -3.97 -4.60
C ARG A 32 0.20 -4.85 -4.76
N ALA A 33 -0.12 -5.67 -3.77
CA ALA A 33 -1.30 -6.54 -3.82
C ALA A 33 -2.61 -5.73 -3.95
N ILE A 34 -2.71 -4.60 -3.25
CA ILE A 34 -3.84 -3.69 -3.35
C ILE A 34 -3.92 -3.08 -4.76
N ALA A 35 -2.80 -2.61 -5.31
CA ALA A 35 -2.74 -2.05 -6.67
C ALA A 35 -3.15 -3.09 -7.73
N ASP A 36 -2.66 -4.32 -7.62
CA ASP A 36 -3.05 -5.43 -8.50
C ASP A 36 -4.57 -5.68 -8.43
N SER A 37 -5.14 -5.64 -7.22
CA SER A 37 -6.59 -5.79 -7.04
C SER A 37 -7.38 -4.62 -7.65
N ILE A 38 -6.95 -3.37 -7.44
CA ILE A 38 -7.58 -2.19 -8.07
C ILE A 38 -7.57 -2.35 -9.60
N ASN A 39 -6.43 -2.72 -10.19
CA ASN A 39 -6.30 -2.93 -11.63
C ASN A 39 -7.25 -4.02 -12.15
N SER A 40 -7.37 -5.12 -11.41
CA SER A 40 -8.32 -6.20 -11.75
C SER A 40 -9.78 -5.72 -11.71
N ASN A 41 -10.16 -4.96 -10.68
CA ASN A 41 -11.51 -4.40 -10.57
C ASN A 41 -11.79 -3.39 -11.71
N ILE A 42 -10.82 -2.55 -12.07
CA ILE A 42 -10.93 -1.61 -13.20
C ILE A 42 -11.10 -2.36 -14.52
N SER A 43 -10.32 -3.43 -14.77
CA SER A 43 -10.46 -4.27 -15.97
C SER A 43 -11.87 -4.84 -16.06
N THR A 44 -12.36 -5.42 -14.96
CA THR A 44 -13.72 -5.98 -14.90
C THR A 44 -14.79 -4.92 -15.21
N CYS A 45 -14.66 -3.70 -14.67
CA CYS A 45 -15.59 -2.62 -14.97
C CYS A 45 -15.57 -2.22 -16.46
N ARG A 46 -14.40 -2.23 -17.11
CA ARG A 46 -14.28 -1.97 -18.55
C ARG A 46 -14.94 -3.08 -19.37
N GLU A 47 -14.66 -4.34 -19.03
CA GLU A 47 -15.27 -5.50 -19.68
C GLU A 47 -16.81 -5.46 -19.58
N ILE A 48 -17.36 -5.04 -18.44
CA ILE A 48 -18.80 -4.85 -18.28
C ILE A 48 -19.32 -3.67 -19.12
N ALA A 49 -18.59 -2.55 -19.17
CA ALA A 49 -19.00 -1.40 -19.95
C ALA A 49 -18.96 -1.65 -21.47
N GLU A 50 -18.04 -2.51 -21.91
CA GLU A 50 -17.89 -2.96 -23.30
C GLU A 50 -18.81 -4.13 -23.66
N ALA A 51 -19.47 -4.75 -22.66
CA ALA A 51 -20.39 -5.84 -22.88
C ALA A 51 -21.65 -5.35 -23.61
N ASP A 52 -21.66 -5.54 -24.92
CA ASP A 52 -22.82 -5.27 -25.76
C ASP A 52 -23.83 -6.43 -25.65
N ILE A 53 -25.03 -6.09 -25.19
CA ILE A 53 -26.17 -7.02 -25.09
C ILE A 53 -27.10 -6.89 -26.30
N SER A 54 -26.90 -5.90 -27.16
CA SER A 54 -27.61 -5.79 -28.43
C SER A 54 -27.17 -6.91 -29.37
N ARG A 55 -28.04 -7.30 -30.31
CA ARG A 55 -27.81 -8.41 -31.25
C ARG A 55 -27.60 -9.78 -30.59
N THR A 56 -28.01 -9.92 -29.33
CA THR A 56 -28.10 -11.21 -28.67
C THR A 56 -29.54 -11.74 -28.82
N PRO A 57 -29.78 -13.07 -28.73
CA PRO A 57 -31.14 -13.61 -28.70
C PRO A 57 -32.01 -13.08 -27.53
N LEU A 58 -31.39 -12.37 -26.58
CA LEU A 58 -32.06 -11.73 -25.44
C LEU A 58 -32.64 -10.35 -25.79
N GLU A 59 -32.37 -9.84 -26.99
CA GLU A 59 -32.77 -8.50 -27.44
C GLU A 59 -34.29 -8.32 -27.51
N GLU A 60 -35.03 -9.39 -27.79
CA GLU A 60 -36.49 -9.38 -27.83
C GLU A 60 -37.15 -9.41 -26.44
N TYR A 61 -36.35 -9.58 -25.36
CA TYR A 61 -36.84 -9.73 -23.99
C TYR A 61 -36.44 -8.53 -23.12
N GLU A 62 -37.19 -7.43 -23.24
CA GLU A 62 -36.94 -6.15 -22.55
C GLU A 62 -36.79 -6.30 -21.01
N ASP A 63 -37.64 -7.13 -20.39
CA ASP A 63 -37.56 -7.45 -18.95
C ASP A 63 -36.23 -8.11 -18.55
N ILE A 64 -35.68 -8.95 -19.43
CA ILE A 64 -34.41 -9.64 -19.20
C ILE A 64 -33.26 -8.65 -19.35
N GLN A 65 -33.29 -7.80 -20.38
CA GLN A 65 -32.28 -6.77 -20.59
C GLN A 65 -32.21 -5.80 -19.41
N SER A 66 -33.36 -5.30 -18.94
CA SER A 66 -33.44 -4.40 -17.79
C SER A 66 -32.87 -5.03 -16.51
N LYS A 67 -33.23 -6.29 -16.21
CA LYS A 67 -32.66 -7.04 -15.07
C LYS A 67 -31.16 -7.26 -15.20
N LEU A 68 -30.67 -7.52 -16.41
CA LEU A 68 -29.25 -7.77 -16.65
C LEU A 68 -28.44 -6.48 -16.47
N LEU A 69 -28.91 -5.37 -17.04
CA LEU A 69 -28.34 -4.03 -16.85
C LEU A 69 -28.29 -3.64 -15.38
N SER A 70 -29.37 -3.85 -14.63
CA SER A 70 -29.39 -3.59 -13.17
C SER A 70 -28.31 -4.40 -12.46
N LYS A 71 -28.19 -5.70 -12.74
CA LYS A 71 -27.16 -6.57 -12.12
C LYS A 71 -25.74 -6.16 -12.49
N LEU A 72 -25.52 -5.70 -13.72
CA LEU A 72 -24.22 -5.20 -14.16
C LEU A 72 -23.87 -3.88 -13.44
N HIS A 73 -24.86 -2.99 -13.27
CA HIS A 73 -24.70 -1.77 -12.49
C HIS A 73 -24.39 -2.05 -11.02
N ASP A 74 -25.09 -3.01 -10.40
CA ASP A 74 -24.83 -3.44 -9.02
C ASP A 74 -23.39 -3.98 -8.89
N ARG A 75 -22.96 -4.83 -9.85
CA ARG A 75 -21.59 -5.34 -9.90
C ARG A 75 -20.56 -4.22 -10.03
N ILE A 76 -20.77 -3.24 -10.90
CA ILE A 76 -19.86 -2.08 -11.02
C ILE A 76 -19.82 -1.32 -9.69
N SER A 77 -20.99 -1.09 -9.07
CA SER A 77 -21.10 -0.37 -7.81
C SER A 77 -20.29 -1.05 -6.69
N ASP A 78 -20.43 -2.37 -6.54
CA ASP A 78 -19.65 -3.17 -5.57
C ASP A 78 -18.14 -3.06 -5.80
N ARG A 79 -17.72 -3.05 -7.06
CA ARG A 79 -16.31 -2.92 -7.45
C ARG A 79 -15.76 -1.53 -7.15
N VAL A 80 -16.56 -0.48 -7.38
CA VAL A 80 -16.21 0.90 -7.01
C VAL A 80 -16.03 1.02 -5.50
N VAL A 81 -16.94 0.46 -4.70
CA VAL A 81 -16.82 0.45 -3.24
C VAL A 81 -15.53 -0.27 -2.81
N THR A 82 -15.21 -1.40 -3.44
CA THR A 82 -13.97 -2.14 -3.16
C THR A 82 -12.73 -1.29 -3.47
N ILE A 83 -12.70 -0.56 -4.60
CA ILE A 83 -11.62 0.35 -4.96
C ILE A 83 -11.48 1.48 -3.93
N GLN A 84 -12.59 2.04 -3.45
CA GLN A 84 -12.57 3.08 -2.41
C GLN A 84 -11.99 2.56 -1.09
N GLN A 85 -12.36 1.35 -0.68
CA GLN A 85 -11.80 0.69 0.52
C GLN A 85 -10.29 0.46 0.37
N HIS A 86 -9.85 -0.01 -0.80
CA HIS A 86 -8.43 -0.17 -1.10
C HIS A 86 -7.64 1.14 -1.08
N SER A 87 -8.23 2.23 -1.57
CA SER A 87 -7.62 3.57 -1.51
C SER A 87 -7.41 4.04 -0.06
N LEU A 88 -8.39 3.77 0.82
CA LEU A 88 -8.27 4.04 2.26
C LEU A 88 -7.15 3.22 2.89
N GLN A 89 -7.08 1.91 2.58
CA GLN A 89 -6.02 1.03 3.09
C GLN A 89 -4.62 1.50 2.67
N LEU A 90 -4.45 1.91 1.40
CA LEU A 90 -3.19 2.50 0.93
C LEU A 90 -2.81 3.72 1.76
N SER A 91 -3.76 4.64 1.98
CA SER A 91 -3.53 5.84 2.78
C SER A 91 -3.07 5.50 4.20
N THR A 92 -3.69 4.51 4.84
CA THR A 92 -3.27 4.02 6.17
C THR A 92 -1.84 3.45 6.15
N LEU A 93 -1.50 2.61 5.17
CA LEU A 93 -0.16 2.04 5.04
C LEU A 93 0.92 3.11 4.83
N PHE A 94 0.60 4.17 4.09
CA PHE A 94 1.49 5.32 3.90
C PHE A 94 1.71 6.10 5.20
N GLU A 95 0.66 6.36 5.97
CA GLU A 95 0.78 7.03 7.27
C GLU A 95 1.57 6.22 8.29
N GLU A 96 1.39 4.89 8.33
CA GLU A 96 2.19 4.00 9.17
C GLU A 96 3.69 4.07 8.82
N LEU A 97 4.03 4.02 7.53
CA LEU A 97 5.41 4.14 7.07
C LEU A 97 6.00 5.50 7.38
N TYR A 98 5.21 6.55 7.20
CA TYR A 98 5.64 7.91 7.49
C TYR A 98 5.91 8.10 8.98
N THR A 99 5.07 7.54 9.84
CA THR A 99 5.25 7.54 11.30
C THR A 99 6.51 6.78 11.68
N LYS A 100 6.71 5.55 11.19
CA LYS A 100 7.94 4.78 11.46
C LYS A 100 9.20 5.48 10.96
N LYS A 101 9.14 6.16 9.83
CA LYS A 101 10.27 6.97 9.32
C LYS A 101 10.60 8.12 10.28
N LYS A 102 9.58 8.83 10.79
CA LYS A 102 9.77 9.90 11.79
C LYS A 102 10.41 9.35 13.06
N ASP A 103 9.93 8.21 13.54
CA ASP A 103 10.47 7.56 14.73
C ASP A 103 11.94 7.19 14.54
N LEU A 104 12.30 6.60 13.39
CA LEU A 104 13.69 6.31 13.05
C LEU A 104 14.55 7.59 13.09
N ILE A 105 14.11 8.66 12.42
CA ILE A 105 14.84 9.94 12.40
C ILE A 105 15.04 10.50 13.81
N LEU A 106 14.00 10.44 14.66
CA LEU A 106 14.07 10.91 16.05
C LEU A 106 15.05 10.07 16.88
N LYS A 107 14.95 8.74 16.82
CA LYS A 107 15.85 7.83 17.55
C LYS A 107 17.31 7.97 17.11
N CYS A 108 17.53 8.33 15.85
CA CYS A 108 18.86 8.48 15.26
C CYS A 108 19.43 9.91 15.37
N LYS A 109 18.67 10.88 15.89
CA LYS A 109 19.03 12.31 15.90
C LYS A 109 20.27 12.62 16.75
N ASP A 110 20.48 11.84 17.81
CA ASP A 110 21.54 12.07 18.80
C ASP A 110 22.80 11.22 18.55
N ILE A 111 22.89 10.55 17.40
CA ILE A 111 24.08 9.77 17.05
C ILE A 111 25.13 10.71 16.50
N ASP A 112 26.15 10.98 17.32
CA ASP A 112 27.29 11.78 16.93
C ASP A 112 28.31 10.94 16.14
N PHE A 113 28.08 10.82 14.84
CA PHE A 113 29.06 10.24 13.90
C PHE A 113 30.27 11.16 13.64
N SER A 114 30.27 12.39 14.18
CA SER A 114 31.41 13.30 14.11
C SER A 114 32.36 13.16 15.31
N ALA A 115 32.01 12.29 16.27
CA ALA A 115 32.82 12.03 17.45
C ALA A 115 34.21 11.50 17.06
N ASN A 116 35.24 12.16 17.59
CA ASN A 116 36.63 11.88 17.28
C ASN A 116 37.14 10.63 18.04
N THR A 117 36.63 9.46 17.70
CA THR A 117 36.91 8.18 18.37
C THR A 117 37.68 7.22 17.47
N PRO A 118 38.52 6.32 18.03
CA PRO A 118 39.18 5.24 17.27
C PRO A 118 38.23 4.35 16.46
N LEU A 119 36.96 4.27 16.86
CA LEU A 119 35.91 3.52 16.16
C LEU A 119 35.46 4.18 14.84
N LEU A 120 35.56 5.50 14.72
CA LEU A 120 35.11 6.27 13.55
C LEU A 120 36.27 6.80 12.69
N LYS A 121 37.48 6.91 13.26
CA LYS A 121 38.70 7.21 12.52
C LYS A 121 39.25 5.96 11.85
N ARG A 122 39.18 5.91 10.52
CA ARG A 122 40.10 5.10 9.71
C ARG A 122 41.43 5.83 9.54
#